data_AF-A0A954TUX0-F1
#
_entry.id   AF-A0A954TUX0-F1
#
_cell.length_a   1.000
_cell.length_b   1.000
_cell.length_c   1.000
_cell.angle_alpha   90.00
_cell.angle_beta   90.00
_cell.angle_gamma   90.00
#
_symmetry.space_group_name_H-M   'P 1'
#
loop_
_entity.id
_entity.type
_entity.pdbx_description
1 polymer ?
#
loop_
_entity_poly.entity_id
_entity_poly.type
_entity_poly.pdbx_seq_one_letter_code
_entity_poly.pdbx_strand_id
1 'polypeptide(L)' 'MPMKFVEITGQKLARIVQENEIPGCDLSSVGVADDSVVRINEQGDIELRRSDCWDVIGGLLGDFRSRIRHETGMEWV' A
#
# COMPACT_ATOMS: atom_id res chain seq x y z
N MET A 1 -7.02 -19.85 -4.00
CA MET A 1 -7.95 -18.87 -3.38
C MET A 1 -7.60 -17.52 -3.98
N PRO A 2 -8.56 -16.66 -4.37
CA PRO A 2 -8.23 -15.32 -4.84
C PRO A 2 -7.51 -14.57 -3.72
N MET A 3 -6.36 -13.98 -4.03
CA MET A 3 -5.66 -13.10 -3.09
C MET A 3 -6.54 -11.86 -2.88
N LYS A 4 -6.93 -11.60 -1.64
CA LYS A 4 -7.70 -10.40 -1.31
C LYS A 4 -6.76 -9.22 -1.17
N PHE A 5 -7.23 -8.06 -1.62
CA PHE A 5 -6.46 -6.82 -1.56
C PHE A 5 -7.37 -5.63 -1.28
N VAL A 6 -6.78 -4.60 -0.68
CA VAL A 6 -7.40 -3.31 -0.48
C VAL A 6 -6.76 -2.33 -1.46
N GLU A 7 -7.55 -1.79 -2.38
CA GLU A 7 -7.09 -0.80 -3.35
C GLU A 7 -7.28 0.62 -2.79
N ILE A 8 -6.18 1.37 -2.74
CA ILE A 8 -6.13 2.74 -2.21
C ILE A 8 -5.28 3.62 -3.12
N THR A 9 -5.28 4.92 -2.87
CA THR A 9 -4.40 5.85 -3.56
C THR A 9 -3.07 5.98 -2.84
N GLY A 10 -2.02 6.40 -3.56
CA GLY A 10 -0.71 6.69 -3.00
C GLY A 10 -0.76 7.74 -1.89
N GLN A 11 -1.68 8.70 -1.99
CA GLN A 11 -1.94 9.67 -0.92
C GLN A 11 -2.38 8.98 0.39
N LYS A 12 -3.29 8.01 0.32
CA LYS A 12 -3.73 7.25 1.51
C LYS A 12 -2.62 6.34 2.02
N LEU A 13 -1.88 5.70 1.11
CA LEU A 13 -0.74 4.88 1.47
C LEU A 13 0.30 5.67 2.28
N ALA A 14 0.59 6.91 1.88
CA ALA A 14 1.51 7.80 2.61
C ALA A 14 1.07 8.13 4.04
N ARG A 15 -0.22 8.00 4.36
CA ARG A 15 -0.75 8.17 5.73
C ARG A 15 -0.71 6.87 6.54
N ILE A 16 -0.81 5.73 5.86
CA ILE A 16 -0.82 4.40 6.47
C ILE A 16 0.61 3.93 6.79
N VAL A 17 1.52 4.13 5.82
CA VAL A 17 2.93 3.78 5.90
C VAL A 17 3.61 4.67 6.93
N GLN A 18 4.23 4.06 7.93
CA GLN A 18 5.14 4.73 8.84
C GLN A 18 6.53 4.85 8.20
N GLU A 19 7.25 5.89 8.59
CA GLU A 19 8.62 6.22 8.19
C GLU A 19 9.64 5.05 8.28
N ASN A 20 9.36 4.02 9.07
CA ASN A 20 10.22 2.85 9.24
C ASN A 20 9.85 1.63 8.37
N GLU A 21 8.72 1.66 7.65
CA GLU A 21 8.22 0.50 6.88
C GLU A 21 8.69 0.50 5.43
N ILE A 22 9.08 1.67 4.90
CA ILE A 22 9.77 1.77 3.62
C ILE A 22 11.20 2.24 3.92
N PRO A 23 12.16 1.31 4.08
CA PRO A 23 13.51 1.66 4.49
C PRO A 23 14.18 2.54 3.42
N GLY A 24 14.44 3.80 3.76
CA GLY A 24 15.37 4.68 3.04
C GLY A 24 14.90 5.19 1.67
N CYS A 25 13.62 5.04 1.32
CA CYS A 25 13.05 5.61 0.10
C CYS A 25 11.72 6.26 0.44
N ASP A 26 11.61 7.57 0.25
CA ASP A 26 10.32 8.22 0.14
C ASP A 26 9.45 7.45 -0.88
N LEU A 27 8.14 7.34 -0.61
CA LEU A 27 7.17 6.79 -1.56
C LEU A 27 7.33 7.39 -2.97
N SER A 28 7.71 8.68 -3.02
CA SER A 28 8.04 9.39 -4.26
C SER A 28 9.27 8.82 -4.98
N SER A 29 10.26 8.32 -4.26
CA SER A 29 11.48 7.71 -4.81
C SER A 29 11.21 6.35 -5.48
N VAL A 30 10.20 5.62 -5.02
CA VAL A 30 9.68 4.40 -5.69
C VAL A 30 8.64 4.72 -6.78
N GLY A 31 8.34 6.00 -7.00
CA GLY A 31 7.42 6.46 -8.04
C GLY A 31 5.95 6.32 -7.66
N VAL A 32 5.62 6.31 -6.36
CA VAL A 32 4.26 6.46 -5.87
C VAL A 32 3.94 7.94 -5.79
N ALA A 33 3.06 8.41 -6.68
CA ALA A 33 2.45 9.73 -6.60
C ALA A 33 1.16 9.67 -5.77
N ASP A 34 0.66 10.83 -5.34
CA ASP A 34 -0.62 10.95 -4.62
C ASP A 34 -1.80 10.33 -5.39
N ASP A 35 -1.86 10.50 -6.71
CA ASP A 35 -2.86 9.93 -7.63
C ASP A 35 -2.56 8.47 -8.05
N SER A 36 -1.42 7.90 -7.65
CA SER A 36 -1.09 6.52 -8.01
C SER A 36 -2.05 5.53 -7.36
N VAL A 37 -2.45 4.50 -8.10
CA VAL A 37 -3.24 3.40 -7.57
C VAL A 37 -2.30 2.37 -6.97
N VAL A 38 -2.54 2.02 -5.71
CA VAL A 38 -1.79 0.98 -5.01
C VAL A 38 -2.76 0.00 -4.39
N ARG A 39 -2.35 -1.25 -4.24
CA ARG A 39 -3.13 -2.26 -3.53
C ARG A 39 -2.27 -2.91 -2.46
N ILE A 40 -2.91 -3.28 -1.36
CA ILE A 40 -2.24 -3.94 -0.24
C ILE A 40 -2.89 -5.30 -0.07
N ASN A 41 -2.11 -6.38 -0.16
CA ASN A 41 -2.63 -7.72 0.05
C ASN A 41 -2.78 -8.05 1.55
N GLU A 42 -3.39 -9.19 1.87
CA GLU A 42 -3.60 -9.62 3.26
C GLU A 42 -2.31 -9.93 4.05
N GLN A 43 -1.19 -10.13 3.34
CA GLN A 43 0.14 -10.36 3.93
C GLN A 43 0.85 -9.04 4.24
N GLY A 44 0.33 -7.91 3.74
CA GLY A 44 0.91 -6.59 3.91
C GLY A 44 1.78 -6.14 2.74
N ASP A 45 1.90 -6.93 1.66
CA ASP A 45 2.65 -6.50 0.48
C ASP A 45 1.94 -5.32 -0.19
N ILE A 46 2.72 -4.29 -0.51
CA ILE A 46 2.28 -3.09 -1.20
C ILE A 46 2.64 -3.24 -2.68
N GLU A 47 1.61 -3.23 -3.52
CA GLU A 47 1.73 -3.33 -4.96
C GLU A 47 1.30 -2.02 -5.61
N LEU A 48 2.16 -1.45 -6.45
CA LEU A 48 1.89 -0.24 -7.21
C LEU A 48 1.39 -0.60 -8.61
N ARG A 49 0.31 0.07 -9.04
CA ARG A 49 -0.19 -0.04 -10.40
C ARG A 49 0.76 0.70 -11.36
N ARG A 50 1.51 -0.07 -12.15
CA ARG A 50 2.23 0.42 -13.34
C ARG A 50 1.31 0.33 -14.56
N SER A 51 1.74 0.82 -15.72
CA SER A 51 0.91 0.85 -16.93
C SER A 51 0.36 -0.53 -17.31
N ASP A 52 1.17 -1.58 -17.19
CA ASP A 52 0.82 -2.94 -17.66
C ASP A 52 0.70 -3.98 -16.54
N CYS A 53 1.28 -3.72 -15.36
CA CYS A 53 1.38 -4.70 -14.28
C CYS A 53 1.24 -4.08 -12.88
N TRP A 54 1.17 -4.95 -11.88
CA TRP A 54 1.32 -4.60 -10.47
C TRP A 54 2.73 -4.96 -10.03
N ASP A 55 3.44 -3.99 -9.48
CA ASP A 55 4.83 -4.14 -9.06
C ASP A 55 4.90 -4.06 -7.53
N VAL A 56 5.50 -5.06 -6.88
CA VAL A 56 5.64 -5.08 -5.41
C VAL A 56 6.77 -4.12 -5.03
N ILE A 57 6.41 -3.03 -4.36
CA ILE A 57 7.37 -1.97 -4.00
C ILE A 57 7.81 -2.03 -2.53
N GLY A 58 7.13 -2.83 -1.71
CA GLY A 58 7.43 -2.96 -0.29
C GLY A 58 6.40 -3.77 0.47
N GLY A 59 6.49 -3.76 1.79
CA GLY A 59 5.55 -4.44 2.67
C GLY A 59 5.32 -3.66 3.96
N LEU A 60 4.09 -3.67 4.44
CA LEU A 60 3.72 -3.11 5.74
C LEU A 60 4.05 -4.09 6.85
N LEU A 61 4.49 -3.56 7.98
CA LEU A 61 4.88 -4.33 9.15
C LEU A 61 3.95 -4.02 10.34
N GLY A 62 3.89 -4.92 11.31
CA GLY A 62 3.05 -4.74 12.50
C GLY A 62 1.55 -4.68 12.20
N ASP A 63 0.81 -3.83 12.93
CA ASP A 63 -0.66 -3.79 12.90
C ASP A 63 -1.21 -2.92 11.75
N PHE A 64 -0.78 -3.22 10.52
CA PHE A 64 -1.20 -2.48 9.34
C PHE A 64 -2.69 -2.65 9.02
N ARG A 65 -3.26 -3.81 9.39
CA ARG A 65 -4.68 -4.10 9.17
C ARG A 65 -5.60 -3.09 9.86
N SER A 66 -5.32 -2.79 11.13
CA SER A 66 -6.10 -1.79 11.87
C SER A 66 -5.90 -0.38 11.32
N ARG A 67 -4.67 -0.03 10.90
CA ARG A 67 -4.38 1.29 10.30
C ARG A 67 -5.13 1.51 8.99
N ILE A 68 -5.12 0.53 8.09
CA ILE A 68 -5.84 0.61 6.81
C ILE A 68 -7.34 0.74 7.07
N ARG A 69 -7.90 -0.06 7.99
CA ARG A 69 -9.32 0.04 8.33
C ARG A 69 -9.65 1.40 8.96
N HIS A 70 -8.76 1.97 9.77
CA HIS A 70 -8.93 3.29 10.37
C HIS A 70 -8.89 4.41 9.33
N GLU A 71 -7.90 4.39 8.43
CA GLU A 71 -7.69 5.45 7.44
C GLU A 71 -8.65 5.37 6.25
N THR A 72 -9.08 4.16 5.87
CA THR A 72 -9.82 3.94 4.61
C THR A 72 -11.21 3.39 4.83
N GLY A 73 -11.48 2.76 5.98
CA GLY A 73 -12.71 2.01 6.22
C GLY A 73 -12.88 0.77 5.32
N MET A 74 -11.87 0.43 4.53
CA MET A 74 -11.93 -0.68 3.56
C MET A 74 -11.47 -1.98 4.21
N GLU A 75 -12.04 -3.08 3.71
CA GLU A 75 -11.64 -4.44 4.07
C GLU A 75 -11.10 -5.17 2.83
N TRP A 76 -10.21 -6.14 3.06
CA TRP A 76 -9.69 -7.03 2.01
C TRP A 76 -10.83 -7.90 1.48
N VAL A 77 -11.13 -7.73 0.19
CA VAL A 77 -12.20 -8.45 -0.53
C VAL A 77 -11.64 -9.29 -1.67
#